data_AF-A0A9D6W1G8-F1
#
_entry.id   AF-A0A9D6W1G8-F1
#
_cell.length_a   1.000
_cell.length_b   1.000
_cell.length_c   1.000
_cell.angle_alpha   90.00
_cell.angle_beta   90.00
_cell.angle_gamma   90.00
#
_symmetry.space_group_name_H-M   'P 1'
#
loop_
_entity.id
_entity.type
_entity.pdbx_description
1 polymer ?
#
loop_
_entity_poly.entity_id
_entity_poly.type
_entity_poly.pdbx_seq_one_letter_code
_entity_poly.pdbx_strand_id
1 'polypeptide(L)'
;MEGTPHALFGIVCPACDTLALDTGAHGARCPACGAALVAGAAGDEEPAAGPVAAETENAAGPVETGTAPSGGEETPMETARHYVCPSCFTPIPAGDKFCGRCGLASPYEKDELCTEYFSSTQIPGRARLFLLKGHDTEWVSYHLNSRQHVLGRSQGVIIVDSDNWTSPTHACFYYDDAGQLYVRDEGSLNGIFLRVRGSCDVPVGTVFAAGEHYFRVDAPAVPNDVPGADGTYFFHGIWQGGDLRVVELLEGGETGNAMHARAEGLTIGREDCDLTYHEDEHLEAKHVQVEATPEGCRLTDLGTKNGTFVRVAGDQPLQHGDYVLVGRQLLRVEVTP
;
A
#
# COMPACT_ATOMS: atom_id res chain seq x y z
N MET A 1 19.10 -42.26 -32.56
CA MET A 1 17.89 -41.46 -32.85
C MET A 1 18.18 -40.09 -32.28
N GLU A 2 18.82 -39.25 -33.09
CA GLU A 2 19.21 -37.89 -32.72
C GLU A 2 17.95 -37.00 -32.77
N GLY A 3 17.61 -36.36 -31.65
CA GLY A 3 16.50 -35.42 -31.57
C GLY A 3 16.96 -34.04 -32.02
N THR A 4 16.43 -33.58 -33.16
CA THR A 4 16.56 -32.20 -33.64
C THR A 4 15.88 -31.21 -32.68
N PRO A 5 16.51 -30.06 -32.37
CA PRO A 5 15.87 -29.03 -31.56
C PRO A 5 14.78 -28.33 -32.38
N HIS A 6 13.52 -28.40 -31.94
CA HIS A 6 12.42 -27.64 -32.53
C HIS A 6 12.60 -26.15 -32.19
N ALA A 7 12.82 -25.34 -33.21
CA ALA A 7 12.91 -23.89 -33.10
C ALA A 7 11.55 -23.30 -32.68
N LEU A 8 11.54 -22.52 -31.61
CA LEU A 8 10.39 -21.92 -30.92
C LEU A 8 9.90 -20.62 -31.59
N PHE A 9 9.97 -20.51 -32.92
CA PHE A 9 9.62 -19.29 -33.65
C PHE A 9 8.35 -19.50 -34.49
N GLY A 10 7.25 -18.85 -34.09
CA GLY A 10 5.98 -18.84 -34.80
C GLY A 10 5.63 -17.45 -35.35
N ILE A 11 4.75 -17.39 -36.35
CA ILE A 11 4.25 -16.14 -36.93
C ILE A 11 2.86 -15.83 -36.34
N VAL A 12 2.67 -14.60 -35.85
CA VAL A 12 1.35 -14.10 -35.43
C VAL A 12 0.54 -13.69 -36.65
N CYS A 13 -0.68 -14.20 -36.76
CA CYS A 13 -1.55 -13.85 -37.88
C CYS A 13 -2.08 -12.42 -37.78
N PRO A 14 -1.87 -11.53 -38.77
CA PRO A 14 -2.34 -10.14 -38.71
C PRO A 14 -3.88 -9.99 -38.79
N ALA A 15 -4.60 -11.06 -39.12
CA ALA A 15 -6.05 -11.04 -39.24
C ALA A 15 -6.78 -11.49 -37.96
N CYS A 16 -6.12 -12.25 -37.08
CA CYS A 16 -6.79 -12.85 -35.91
C CYS A 16 -5.88 -13.06 -34.69
N ASP A 17 -4.65 -12.54 -34.74
CA ASP A 17 -3.61 -12.60 -33.69
C ASP A 17 -3.26 -13.99 -33.16
N THR A 18 -3.67 -15.05 -33.86
CA THR A 18 -3.32 -16.41 -33.49
C THR A 18 -1.87 -16.72 -33.88
N LEU A 19 -1.09 -17.25 -32.94
CA LEU A 19 0.29 -17.67 -33.16
C LEU A 19 0.35 -19.03 -33.88
N ALA A 20 0.94 -19.05 -35.07
CA ALA A 20 1.20 -20.28 -35.83
C ALA A 20 2.66 -20.73 -35.60
N LEU A 21 2.84 -21.83 -34.86
CA LEU A 21 4.14 -22.34 -34.41
C LEU A 21 4.92 -23.14 -35.46
N ASP A 22 4.28 -23.54 -36.57
CA ASP A 22 4.87 -24.41 -37.58
C ASP A 22 4.74 -23.76 -38.97
N THR A 23 5.72 -22.96 -39.36
CA THR A 23 5.78 -22.34 -40.71
C THR A 23 6.96 -22.89 -41.49
N GLY A 24 7.01 -24.21 -41.63
CA GLY A 24 7.86 -24.88 -42.61
C GLY A 24 7.34 -24.62 -44.03
N ALA A 25 8.06 -23.79 -44.77
CA ALA A 25 7.94 -23.51 -46.22
C ALA A 25 6.92 -22.45 -46.67
N HIS A 26 7.36 -21.68 -47.66
CA HIS A 26 6.67 -20.58 -48.32
C HIS A 26 5.24 -20.95 -48.73
N GLY A 27 4.25 -20.22 -48.20
CA GLY A 27 2.82 -20.43 -48.48
C GLY A 27 1.95 -20.82 -47.28
N ALA A 28 2.45 -20.66 -46.05
CA ALA A 28 1.69 -20.98 -44.84
C ALA A 28 0.39 -20.17 -44.73
N ARG A 29 -0.71 -20.86 -44.41
CA ARG A 29 -1.99 -20.25 -44.05
C ARG A 29 -2.22 -20.39 -42.55
N CYS A 30 -2.88 -19.41 -41.95
CA CYS A 30 -3.25 -19.47 -40.54
C CYS A 30 -4.15 -20.69 -40.28
N PRO A 31 -3.85 -21.54 -39.28
CA PRO A 31 -4.68 -22.70 -38.95
C PRO A 31 -6.06 -22.30 -38.39
N ALA A 32 -6.19 -21.11 -37.81
CA ALA A 32 -7.46 -20.64 -37.24
C ALA A 32 -8.38 -20.00 -38.29
N CYS A 33 -7.86 -19.14 -39.17
CA CYS A 33 -8.69 -18.35 -40.08
C CYS A 33 -8.42 -18.58 -41.58
N GLY A 34 -7.38 -19.34 -41.94
CA GLY A 34 -7.03 -19.65 -43.33
C GLY A 34 -6.39 -18.51 -44.12
N ALA A 35 -6.13 -17.35 -43.49
CA ALA A 35 -5.45 -16.20 -44.11
C ALA A 35 -3.99 -16.53 -44.44
N ALA A 36 -3.46 -15.98 -45.53
CA ALA A 36 -2.08 -16.20 -45.93
C ALA A 36 -1.10 -15.47 -44.99
N LEU A 37 -0.12 -16.20 -44.46
CA LEU A 37 0.95 -15.66 -43.62
C LEU A 37 2.13 -15.34 -44.54
N VAL A 38 2.34 -14.05 -44.81
CA VAL A 38 3.48 -13.58 -45.63
C VAL A 38 4.59 -13.16 -44.67
N ALA A 39 5.76 -13.80 -44.76
CA ALA A 39 6.94 -13.38 -44.02
C ALA A 39 7.50 -12.09 -44.65
N GLY A 40 7.12 -10.94 -44.09
CA GLY A 40 7.63 -9.63 -44.50
C GLY A 40 9.03 -9.40 -43.95
N ALA A 41 10.00 -9.17 -44.84
CA ALA A 41 11.34 -8.71 -44.49
C ALA A 41 11.27 -7.34 -43.79
N ALA A 42 12.07 -7.18 -42.73
CA ALA A 42 12.22 -5.95 -41.98
C ALA A 42 12.63 -4.79 -42.92
N GLY A 43 11.89 -3.69 -42.83
CA GLY A 43 12.26 -2.38 -43.37
C GLY A 43 12.17 -1.36 -42.25
N ASP A 44 13.32 -0.76 -41.95
CA ASP A 44 13.47 0.42 -41.10
C ASP A 44 12.60 1.58 -41.62
N GLU A 45 11.81 2.22 -40.74
CA GLU A 45 11.39 3.61 -40.95
C GLU A 45 11.03 4.31 -39.62
N GLU A 46 11.82 5.34 -39.32
CA GLU A 46 11.67 6.39 -38.30
C GLU A 46 10.39 7.22 -38.52
N PRO A 47 9.68 7.71 -37.48
CA PRO A 47 8.61 8.67 -37.68
C PRO A 47 9.16 10.11 -37.67
N ALA A 48 9.14 10.73 -38.85
CA ALA A 48 9.38 12.15 -39.05
C ALA A 48 8.17 13.02 -38.69
N ALA A 49 8.47 14.26 -38.28
CA ALA A 49 7.56 15.27 -37.79
C ALA A 49 6.78 16.06 -38.87
N GLY A 50 5.60 16.55 -38.47
CA GLY A 50 4.90 17.75 -38.98
C GLY A 50 4.01 17.57 -40.23
N PRO A 51 3.09 18.52 -40.55
CA PRO A 51 3.09 19.92 -40.11
C PRO A 51 1.72 20.54 -39.70
N VAL A 52 1.84 21.80 -39.29
CA VAL A 52 0.86 22.86 -38.99
C VAL A 52 0.27 23.53 -40.25
N ALA A 53 -0.99 23.96 -40.17
CA ALA A 53 -1.60 25.17 -40.79
C ALA A 53 -3.07 25.24 -40.28
N ALA A 54 -3.58 26.26 -39.56
CA ALA A 54 -3.68 27.72 -39.77
C ALA A 54 -4.76 28.15 -40.77
N GLU A 55 -5.43 29.27 -40.40
CA GLU A 55 -6.31 30.19 -41.17
C GLU A 55 -7.84 30.07 -40.91
N THR A 56 -8.44 30.98 -40.10
CA THR A 56 -9.10 32.29 -40.43
C THR A 56 -10.60 32.11 -40.73
N GLU A 57 -11.60 32.96 -40.47
CA GLU A 57 -11.79 34.31 -39.90
C GLU A 57 -13.32 34.58 -39.91
N ASN A 58 -13.82 35.46 -39.01
CA ASN A 58 -14.99 36.36 -39.17
C ASN A 58 -16.40 35.76 -39.38
N ALA A 59 -17.54 36.38 -39.05
CA ALA A 59 -17.97 37.51 -38.22
C ALA A 59 -19.52 37.54 -38.31
N ALA A 60 -20.15 38.26 -37.38
CA ALA A 60 -21.50 38.85 -37.44
C ALA A 60 -22.76 37.99 -37.17
N GLY A 61 -23.50 38.41 -36.13
CA GLY A 61 -24.97 38.22 -36.00
C GLY A 61 -25.74 39.09 -37.03
N PRO A 62 -27.07 39.35 -36.90
CA PRO A 62 -27.83 39.51 -35.64
C PRO A 62 -29.31 39.01 -35.67
N VAL A 63 -30.01 39.29 -34.56
CA VAL A 63 -31.38 39.82 -34.41
C VAL A 63 -32.33 39.01 -33.50
N GLU A 64 -32.88 39.78 -32.56
CA GLU A 64 -33.77 39.52 -31.44
C GLU A 64 -35.20 39.09 -31.84
N THR A 65 -35.89 38.41 -30.92
CA THR A 65 -37.27 38.74 -30.55
C THR A 65 -37.50 38.38 -29.09
N GLY A 66 -38.08 39.33 -28.34
CA GLY A 66 -38.21 39.27 -26.89
C GLY A 66 -39.44 38.54 -26.37
N THR A 67 -39.44 38.27 -25.06
CA THR A 67 -40.62 38.10 -24.21
C THR A 67 -40.22 38.43 -22.76
N ALA A 68 -41.13 39.13 -22.07
CA ALA A 68 -40.95 39.80 -20.78
C ALA A 68 -40.75 38.86 -19.56
N PRO A 69 -40.10 39.34 -18.48
CA PRO A 69 -39.95 38.58 -17.24
C PRO A 69 -41.20 38.72 -16.36
N SER A 70 -41.74 37.58 -15.92
CA SER A 70 -42.83 37.51 -14.94
C SER A 70 -42.30 37.22 -13.54
N GLY A 71 -42.61 38.11 -12.60
CA GLY A 71 -42.79 37.79 -11.18
C GLY A 71 -41.52 37.49 -10.39
N GLY A 72 -40.76 38.53 -10.04
CA GLY A 72 -39.84 38.45 -8.91
C GLY A 72 -40.64 38.39 -7.61
N GLU A 73 -40.56 37.27 -6.89
CA GLU A 73 -40.88 37.25 -5.47
C GLU A 73 -39.78 38.05 -4.77
N GLU A 74 -40.11 39.29 -4.39
CA GLU A 74 -39.27 40.11 -3.54
C GLU A 74 -39.13 39.41 -2.19
N THR A 75 -37.97 38.80 -1.96
CA THR A 75 -37.51 38.51 -0.60
C THR A 75 -37.59 39.82 0.19
N PRO A 76 -38.20 39.87 1.38
CA PRO A 76 -38.18 41.08 2.19
C PRO A 76 -36.71 41.44 2.44
N MET A 77 -36.24 42.51 1.80
CA MET A 77 -34.91 43.07 2.05
C MET A 77 -34.79 43.25 3.56
N GLU A 78 -33.89 42.48 4.18
CA GLU A 78 -33.50 42.70 5.55
C GLU A 78 -33.06 44.15 5.66
N THR A 79 -33.79 44.93 6.46
CA THR A 79 -33.42 46.30 6.78
C THR A 79 -31.98 46.29 7.27
N ALA A 80 -31.05 46.80 6.47
CA ALA A 80 -29.62 46.79 6.79
C ALA A 80 -29.42 47.44 8.17
N ARG A 81 -29.22 46.61 9.19
CA ARG A 81 -28.96 47.06 10.56
C ARG A 81 -27.53 47.58 10.56
N HIS A 82 -27.37 48.89 10.51
CA HIS A 82 -26.05 49.52 10.59
C HIS A 82 -25.58 49.47 12.05
N TYR A 83 -24.42 48.88 12.29
CA TYR A 83 -23.80 48.90 13.62
C TYR A 83 -22.93 50.15 13.75
N VAL A 84 -23.14 50.96 14.79
CA VAL A 84 -22.36 52.17 15.01
C VAL A 84 -21.07 51.83 15.74
N CYS A 85 -19.92 52.15 15.14
CA CYS A 85 -18.62 51.89 15.74
C CYS A 85 -18.46 52.66 17.07
N PRO A 86 -18.13 51.99 18.20
CA PRO A 86 -17.98 52.66 19.49
C PRO A 86 -16.72 53.54 19.60
N SER A 87 -15.72 53.34 18.72
CA SER A 87 -14.46 54.11 18.76
C SER A 87 -14.51 55.40 17.93
N CYS A 88 -15.16 55.39 16.77
CA CYS A 88 -15.15 56.54 15.85
C CYS A 88 -16.53 56.96 15.34
N PHE A 89 -17.61 56.36 15.87
CA PHE A 89 -19.01 56.66 15.56
C PHE A 89 -19.39 56.55 14.07
N THR A 90 -18.53 55.95 13.25
CA THR A 90 -18.83 55.69 11.84
C THR A 90 -19.77 54.48 11.75
N PRO A 91 -20.85 54.55 10.95
CA PRO A 91 -21.73 53.41 10.73
C PRO A 91 -20.99 52.32 9.94
N ILE A 92 -21.00 51.10 10.46
CA ILE A 92 -20.47 49.90 9.84
C ILE A 92 -21.65 49.20 9.15
N PRO A 93 -21.64 49.05 7.81
CA PRO A 93 -22.62 48.25 7.08
C PRO A 93 -22.65 46.82 7.62
N ALA A 94 -23.82 46.18 7.61
CA ALA A 94 -23.94 44.77 7.97
C ALA A 94 -23.09 43.91 7.02
N GLY A 95 -22.14 43.13 7.56
CA GLY A 95 -21.23 42.27 6.81
C GLY A 95 -19.75 42.69 6.85
N ASP A 96 -19.46 43.96 7.17
CA ASP A 96 -18.07 44.43 7.28
C ASP A 96 -17.44 44.00 8.61
N LYS A 97 -16.36 43.21 8.53
CA LYS A 97 -15.65 42.65 9.70
C LYS A 97 -14.95 43.70 10.55
N PHE A 98 -14.66 44.87 9.97
CA PHE A 98 -13.93 45.96 10.61
C PHE A 98 -14.52 47.31 10.24
N CYS A 99 -14.35 48.29 11.12
CA CYS A 99 -14.65 49.68 10.79
C CYS A 99 -13.66 50.21 9.75
N GLY A 100 -14.14 50.60 8.57
CA GLY A 100 -13.30 51.15 7.49
C GLY A 100 -12.51 52.41 7.85
N ARG A 101 -12.84 53.10 8.96
CA ARG A 101 -12.14 54.32 9.40
C ARG A 101 -11.09 54.07 10.49
N CYS A 102 -11.41 53.29 11.52
CA CYS A 102 -10.54 53.11 12.70
C CYS A 102 -9.97 51.69 12.84
N GLY A 103 -10.38 50.75 11.99
CA GLY A 103 -9.92 49.36 12.02
C GLY A 103 -10.46 48.53 13.20
N LEU A 104 -11.33 49.10 14.05
CA LEU A 104 -11.94 48.36 15.16
C LEU A 104 -12.78 47.21 14.61
N ALA A 105 -12.61 46.00 15.16
CA ALA A 105 -13.40 44.83 14.80
C ALA A 105 -14.88 45.08 15.09
N SER A 106 -15.72 44.77 14.11
CA SER A 106 -17.17 44.77 14.29
C SER A 106 -17.57 43.61 15.21
N PRO A 107 -18.67 43.72 15.97
CA PRO A 107 -19.17 42.64 16.81
C PRO A 107 -19.93 41.57 16.03
N TYR A 108 -19.98 41.65 14.69
CA TYR A 108 -20.55 40.58 13.88
C TYR A 108 -19.66 39.34 14.05
N GLU A 109 -20.27 38.30 14.61
CA GLU A 109 -19.63 37.02 14.85
C GLU A 109 -19.14 36.45 13.50
N LYS A 110 -17.92 35.92 13.48
CA LYS A 110 -17.40 35.27 12.27
C LYS A 110 -18.28 34.07 11.98
N ASP A 111 -19.14 34.15 10.98
CA ASP A 111 -19.47 32.95 10.22
C ASP A 111 -18.18 32.55 9.50
N GLU A 112 -17.42 31.68 10.15
CA GLU A 112 -16.37 30.91 9.51
C GLU A 112 -17.09 29.99 8.53
N LEU A 113 -17.25 30.47 7.29
CA LEU A 113 -17.59 29.62 6.16
C LEU A 113 -16.45 28.61 5.99
N CYS A 114 -16.46 27.57 6.80
CA CYS A 114 -15.76 26.33 6.54
C CYS A 114 -16.30 25.86 5.20
N THR A 115 -15.43 25.87 4.19
CA THR A 115 -15.76 25.29 2.89
C THR A 115 -15.83 23.79 3.11
N GLU A 116 -16.99 23.28 3.54
CA GLU A 116 -17.26 21.86 3.58
C GLU A 116 -17.22 21.37 2.14
N TYR A 117 -16.10 20.76 1.76
CA TYR A 117 -16.00 20.02 0.52
C TYR A 117 -16.89 18.79 0.66
N PHE A 118 -18.16 18.92 0.27
CA PHE A 118 -19.10 17.82 0.10
C PHE A 118 -18.71 16.97 -1.11
N SER A 119 -17.53 16.36 -1.07
CA SER A 119 -17.30 15.17 -1.87
C SER A 119 -17.89 13.99 -1.10
N SER A 120 -18.60 13.09 -1.79
CA SER A 120 -19.03 11.79 -1.26
C SER A 120 -17.87 10.92 -0.73
N THR A 121 -16.64 11.40 -0.88
CA THR A 121 -15.36 10.79 -0.51
C THR A 121 -14.94 11.06 0.95
N GLN A 122 -15.56 12.00 1.68
CA GLN A 122 -15.24 12.31 3.09
C GLN A 122 -16.45 12.10 4.00
N ILE A 123 -16.87 10.84 4.17
CA ILE A 123 -17.83 10.51 5.22
C ILE A 123 -17.05 10.54 6.55
N PRO A 124 -17.39 11.44 7.50
CA PRO A 124 -16.69 11.51 8.79
C PRO A 124 -16.80 10.17 9.52
N GLY A 125 -15.71 9.75 10.16
CA GLY A 125 -15.60 8.45 10.83
C GLY A 125 -15.31 7.25 9.90
N ARG A 126 -15.22 7.44 8.57
CA ARG A 126 -14.74 6.39 7.65
C ARG A 126 -13.24 6.50 7.43
N ALA A 127 -12.59 5.35 7.48
CA ALA A 127 -11.18 5.17 7.22
C ALA A 127 -10.86 5.06 5.72
N ARG A 128 -9.64 5.46 5.40
CA ARG A 128 -9.00 5.34 4.09
C ARG A 128 -7.73 4.52 4.28
N LEU A 129 -7.49 3.60 3.36
CA LEU A 129 -6.24 2.85 3.31
C LEU A 129 -5.38 3.45 2.20
N PHE A 130 -4.19 3.90 2.56
CA PHE A 130 -3.17 4.29 1.60
C PHE A 130 -2.24 3.10 1.38
N LEU A 131 -2.32 2.50 0.19
CA LEU A 131 -1.45 1.43 -0.25
C LEU A 131 -0.25 2.04 -0.96
N LEU A 132 0.96 1.72 -0.51
CA LEU A 132 2.19 2.05 -1.23
C LEU A 132 2.38 1.02 -2.35
N LYS A 133 2.35 1.44 -3.62
CA LYS A 133 2.42 0.52 -4.76
C LYS A 133 3.86 0.44 -5.30
N GLY A 134 4.54 -0.68 -5.01
CA GLY A 134 5.85 -1.00 -5.59
C GLY A 134 7.01 -0.17 -5.02
N HIS A 135 8.06 -0.01 -5.83
CA HIS A 135 9.30 0.72 -5.48
C HIS A 135 9.13 2.25 -5.53
N ASP A 136 7.99 2.73 -6.07
CA ASP A 136 7.69 4.14 -6.27
C ASP A 136 6.82 4.71 -5.14
N THR A 137 7.09 5.97 -4.81
CA THR A 137 6.45 6.79 -3.75
C THR A 137 4.96 7.08 -3.97
N GLU A 138 4.30 6.39 -4.91
CA GLU A 138 2.91 6.64 -5.26
C GLU A 138 1.96 5.85 -4.37
N TRP A 139 1.14 6.61 -3.63
CA TRP A 139 0.12 6.06 -2.75
C TRP A 139 -1.20 5.94 -3.50
N VAL A 140 -1.77 4.74 -3.53
CA VAL A 140 -3.14 4.49 -3.97
C VAL A 140 -4.05 4.52 -2.75
N SER A 141 -5.07 5.37 -2.78
CA SER A 141 -6.04 5.46 -1.67
C SER A 141 -7.30 4.65 -1.95
N TYR A 142 -7.70 3.82 -0.99
CA TYR A 142 -8.94 3.05 -0.99
C TYR A 142 -9.87 3.56 0.12
N HIS A 143 -11.08 3.94 -0.25
CA HIS A 143 -12.09 4.41 0.69
C HIS A 143 -12.87 3.25 1.29
N LEU A 144 -12.84 3.09 2.62
CA LEU A 144 -13.55 2.02 3.30
C LEU A 144 -14.97 2.47 3.69
N ASN A 145 -15.85 2.61 2.69
CA ASN A 145 -17.22 3.12 2.88
C ASN A 145 -18.24 2.04 3.32
N SER A 146 -17.95 0.76 3.06
CA SER A 146 -18.81 -0.38 3.39
C SER A 146 -18.58 -0.92 4.80
N ARG A 147 -19.34 -1.94 5.23
CA ARG A 147 -19.10 -2.63 6.50
C ARG A 147 -17.85 -3.50 6.50
N GLN A 148 -17.54 -4.13 5.36
CA GLN A 148 -16.41 -5.03 5.19
C GLN A 148 -15.75 -4.80 3.82
N HIS A 149 -14.43 -4.94 3.77
CA HIS A 149 -13.61 -4.78 2.58
C HIS A 149 -12.54 -5.86 2.58
N VAL A 150 -12.69 -6.82 1.68
CA VAL A 150 -11.72 -7.90 1.52
C VAL A 150 -10.60 -7.40 0.62
N LEU A 151 -9.37 -7.61 1.08
CA LEU A 151 -8.12 -7.39 0.37
C LEU A 151 -7.51 -8.74 0.00
N GLY A 152 -7.10 -8.87 -1.24
CA GLY A 152 -6.42 -10.07 -1.72
C GLY A 152 -5.71 -9.85 -3.05
N ARG A 153 -4.98 -10.88 -3.50
CA ARG A 153 -4.23 -10.81 -4.75
C ARG A 153 -5.12 -10.82 -5.98
N SER A 154 -6.21 -11.58 -5.94
CA SER A 154 -7.14 -11.74 -7.06
C SER A 154 -8.62 -11.68 -6.68
N GLN A 155 -8.93 -11.77 -5.39
CA GLN A 155 -10.31 -11.74 -4.88
C GLN A 155 -10.44 -10.61 -3.83
N GLY A 156 -11.62 -9.98 -3.82
CA GLY A 156 -11.92 -8.88 -2.91
C GLY A 156 -12.20 -7.57 -3.63
N VAL A 157 -12.40 -6.51 -2.84
CA VAL A 157 -12.60 -5.15 -3.34
C VAL A 157 -11.25 -4.46 -3.57
N ILE A 158 -10.27 -4.75 -2.71
CA ILE A 158 -8.91 -4.23 -2.82
C ILE A 158 -8.04 -5.33 -3.41
N ILE A 159 -7.61 -5.14 -4.65
CA ILE A 159 -6.83 -6.13 -5.40
C ILE A 159 -5.38 -5.67 -5.47
N VAL A 160 -4.46 -6.52 -5.00
CA VAL A 160 -3.01 -6.30 -5.12
C VAL A 160 -2.40 -7.39 -5.98
N ASP A 161 -2.43 -7.17 -7.29
CA ASP A 161 -2.05 -8.14 -8.32
C ASP A 161 -0.53 -8.37 -8.43
N SER A 162 0.26 -7.38 -8.04
CA SER A 162 1.72 -7.37 -8.22
C SER A 162 2.51 -8.23 -7.24
N ASP A 163 1.90 -8.69 -6.14
CA ASP A 163 2.62 -9.36 -5.06
C ASP A 163 2.28 -10.85 -4.91
N ASN A 164 3.30 -11.70 -5.05
CA ASN A 164 3.17 -13.15 -4.88
C ASN A 164 3.01 -13.58 -3.42
N TRP A 165 3.39 -12.71 -2.46
CA TRP A 165 3.25 -12.99 -1.03
C TRP A 165 1.83 -12.72 -0.51
N THR A 166 0.98 -12.14 -1.35
CA THR A 166 -0.42 -11.89 -1.02
C THR A 166 -1.29 -13.09 -1.45
N SER A 167 -2.07 -13.65 -0.52
CA SER A 167 -3.01 -14.73 -0.81
C SER A 167 -4.19 -14.24 -1.67
N PRO A 168 -4.89 -15.12 -2.43
CA PRO A 168 -6.05 -14.73 -3.26
C PRO A 168 -7.10 -13.92 -2.49
N THR A 169 -7.44 -14.37 -1.28
CA THR A 169 -8.10 -13.64 -0.20
C THR A 169 -7.13 -13.61 0.98
N HIS A 170 -6.73 -12.41 1.43
CA HIS A 170 -5.69 -12.30 2.45
C HIS A 170 -6.24 -11.70 3.75
N ALA A 171 -6.79 -10.49 3.66
CA ALA A 171 -7.22 -9.73 4.82
C ALA A 171 -8.64 -9.20 4.62
N CYS A 172 -9.39 -9.09 5.70
CA CYS A 172 -10.69 -8.41 5.71
C CYS A 172 -10.64 -7.24 6.68
N PHE A 173 -10.86 -6.04 6.15
CA PHE A 173 -11.04 -4.82 6.93
C PHE A 173 -12.53 -4.59 7.16
N TYR A 174 -12.96 -4.63 8.42
CA TYR A 174 -14.37 -4.48 8.75
C TYR A 174 -14.58 -3.50 9.91
N TYR A 175 -15.74 -2.85 9.93
CA TYR A 175 -16.16 -2.02 11.06
C TYR A 175 -17.03 -2.84 12.00
N ASP A 176 -16.80 -2.69 13.29
CA ASP A 176 -17.71 -3.20 14.31
C ASP A 176 -18.98 -2.35 14.44
N ASP A 177 -19.88 -2.75 15.34
CA ASP A 177 -21.12 -1.99 15.60
C ASP A 177 -20.87 -0.61 16.24
N ALA A 178 -19.68 -0.40 16.83
CA ALA A 178 -19.24 0.87 17.41
C ALA A 178 -18.57 1.80 16.39
N GLY A 179 -18.34 1.34 15.15
CA GLY A 179 -17.66 2.10 14.10
C GLY A 179 -16.13 2.06 14.16
N GLN A 180 -15.55 1.20 14.99
CA GLN A 180 -14.11 0.97 15.05
C GLN A 180 -13.66 0.02 13.94
N LEU A 181 -12.54 0.34 13.29
CA LEU A 181 -11.97 -0.48 12.22
C LEU A 181 -11.17 -1.64 12.81
N TYR A 182 -11.41 -2.83 12.30
CA TYR A 182 -10.66 -4.04 12.61
C TYR A 182 -10.07 -4.64 11.33
N VAL A 183 -8.95 -5.34 11.49
CA VAL A 183 -8.40 -6.22 10.46
C VAL A 183 -8.45 -7.66 10.95
N ARG A 184 -8.92 -8.54 10.07
CA ARG A 184 -8.97 -10.00 10.26
C ARG A 184 -8.19 -10.69 9.15
N ASP A 185 -7.46 -11.73 9.53
CA ASP A 185 -6.84 -12.66 8.59
C ASP A 185 -7.89 -13.66 8.08
N GLU A 186 -8.10 -13.72 6.77
CA GLU A 186 -9.07 -14.62 6.10
C GLU A 186 -8.43 -15.97 5.74
N GLY A 187 -7.52 -16.45 6.58
CA GLY A 187 -6.79 -17.71 6.38
C GLY A 187 -5.67 -17.59 5.35
N SER A 188 -4.99 -16.45 5.33
CA SER A 188 -3.84 -16.25 4.46
C SER A 188 -2.66 -17.17 4.81
N LEU A 189 -1.83 -17.45 3.81
CA LEU A 189 -0.64 -18.29 4.00
C LEU A 189 0.42 -17.57 4.85
N ASN A 190 0.68 -16.31 4.53
CA ASN A 190 1.79 -15.53 5.11
C ASN A 190 1.37 -14.71 6.35
N GLY A 191 0.07 -14.45 6.52
CA GLY A 191 -0.46 -13.68 7.63
C GLY A 191 -0.36 -12.17 7.45
N ILE A 192 -1.00 -11.46 8.37
CA ILE A 192 -1.04 -10.00 8.45
C ILE A 192 -0.08 -9.53 9.53
N PHE A 193 0.62 -8.42 9.28
CA PHE A 193 1.58 -7.87 10.21
C PHE A 193 1.24 -6.43 10.59
N LEU A 194 1.44 -6.07 11.85
CA LEU A 194 1.26 -4.71 12.36
C LEU A 194 2.61 -4.12 12.80
N ARG A 195 2.80 -2.82 12.55
CA ARG A 195 4.02 -2.12 12.93
C ARG A 195 4.15 -2.04 14.46
N VAL A 196 5.31 -2.39 14.98
CA VAL A 196 5.66 -2.26 16.40
C VAL A 196 6.06 -0.81 16.70
N ARG A 197 5.62 -0.30 17.85
CA ARG A 197 6.04 1.01 18.38
C ARG A 197 6.97 0.81 19.58
N GLY A 198 8.28 0.82 19.33
CA GLY A 198 9.30 0.61 20.37
C GLY A 198 9.54 -0.87 20.64
N SER A 199 9.28 -1.32 21.87
CA SER A 199 9.47 -2.71 22.30
C SER A 199 8.14 -3.45 22.45
N CYS A 200 8.07 -4.69 21.98
CA CYS A 200 6.92 -5.57 22.10
C CYS A 200 7.35 -6.98 22.52
N ASP A 201 6.70 -7.54 23.53
CA ASP A 201 6.88 -8.94 23.92
C ASP A 201 5.99 -9.84 23.04
N VAL A 202 6.60 -10.84 22.42
CA VAL A 202 5.96 -11.79 21.51
C VAL A 202 6.25 -13.23 21.95
N PRO A 203 5.30 -14.16 21.77
CA PRO A 203 5.53 -15.56 22.09
C PRO A 203 6.48 -16.21 21.07
N VAL A 204 7.10 -17.32 21.48
CA VAL A 204 7.87 -18.18 20.56
C VAL A 204 6.94 -18.73 19.47
N GLY A 205 7.45 -18.81 18.25
CA GLY A 205 6.73 -19.18 17.03
C GLY A 205 6.21 -17.97 16.25
N THR A 206 6.27 -16.77 16.83
CA THR A 206 5.83 -15.54 16.16
C THR A 206 6.75 -15.20 14.99
N VAL A 207 6.14 -14.79 13.88
CA VAL A 207 6.82 -14.28 12.70
C VAL A 207 6.83 -12.75 12.76
N PHE A 208 7.94 -12.13 12.41
CA PHE A 208 8.07 -10.69 12.26
C PHE A 208 8.79 -10.36 10.96
N ALA A 209 8.62 -9.14 10.46
CA ALA A 209 9.25 -8.65 9.25
C ALA A 209 10.08 -7.40 9.57
N ALA A 210 11.26 -7.30 8.95
CA ALA A 210 12.17 -6.17 9.04
C ALA A 210 12.86 -5.99 7.68
N GLY A 211 12.74 -4.80 7.10
CA GLY A 211 13.13 -4.57 5.70
C GLY A 211 12.33 -5.46 4.75
N GLU A 212 13.03 -6.17 3.86
CA GLU A 212 12.43 -7.15 2.94
C GLU A 212 12.36 -8.58 3.50
N HIS A 213 12.93 -8.78 4.70
CA HIS A 213 13.10 -10.11 5.28
C HIS A 213 12.01 -10.45 6.29
N TYR A 214 11.65 -11.74 6.32
CA TYR A 214 10.75 -12.33 7.30
C TYR A 214 11.55 -13.23 8.23
N PHE A 215 11.26 -13.16 9.52
CA PHE A 215 11.95 -13.91 10.55
C PHE A 215 10.93 -14.60 11.45
N ARG A 216 11.24 -15.81 11.88
CA ARG A 216 10.49 -16.54 12.92
C ARG A 216 11.37 -16.73 14.13
N VAL A 217 10.80 -16.46 15.30
CA VAL A 217 11.42 -16.79 16.57
C VAL A 217 11.07 -18.23 16.92
N ASP A 218 12.04 -19.12 16.88
CA ASP A 218 11.92 -20.53 17.24
C ASP A 218 12.47 -20.78 18.65
N ALA A 219 11.97 -21.85 19.26
CA ALA A 219 12.51 -22.37 20.50
C ALA A 219 14.00 -22.73 20.30
N PRO A 220 14.81 -22.67 21.36
CA PRO A 220 16.21 -22.99 21.26
C PRO A 220 16.39 -24.44 20.78
N ALA A 221 17.24 -24.63 19.78
CA ALA A 221 17.53 -25.97 19.26
C ALA A 221 18.12 -26.82 20.39
N VAL A 222 17.48 -27.96 20.66
CA VAL A 222 17.98 -28.94 21.63
C VAL A 222 19.12 -29.71 20.96
N PRO A 223 20.33 -29.73 21.56
CA PRO A 223 21.44 -30.54 21.06
C PRO A 223 21.03 -32.01 20.97
N ASN A 224 21.39 -32.67 19.88
CA ASN A 224 21.17 -34.10 19.75
C ASN A 224 22.38 -34.87 20.31
N ASP A 225 22.54 -34.81 21.63
CA ASP A 225 23.60 -35.52 22.37
C ASP A 225 23.25 -37.01 22.60
N VAL A 226 22.42 -37.59 21.73
CA VAL A 226 21.97 -38.98 21.84
C VAL A 226 22.71 -39.83 20.81
N PRO A 227 23.22 -41.02 21.19
CA PRO A 227 23.84 -41.91 20.22
C PRO A 227 22.81 -42.40 19.19
N GLY A 228 23.24 -42.52 17.94
CA GLY A 228 22.48 -43.16 16.88
C GLY A 228 22.24 -44.65 17.18
N ALA A 229 21.45 -45.30 16.33
CA ALA A 229 21.13 -46.73 16.49
C ALA A 229 22.36 -47.65 16.44
N ASP A 230 23.45 -47.19 15.85
CA ASP A 230 24.76 -47.83 15.74
C ASP A 230 25.70 -47.52 16.92
N GLY A 231 25.26 -46.71 17.90
CA GLY A 231 26.06 -46.28 19.04
C GLY A 231 27.00 -45.10 18.76
N THR A 232 26.95 -44.53 17.55
CA THR A 232 27.79 -43.39 17.17
C THR A 232 27.12 -42.08 17.58
N TYR A 233 27.87 -41.20 18.23
CA TYR A 233 27.40 -39.85 18.57
C TYR A 233 27.55 -38.91 17.38
N PHE A 234 26.54 -38.07 17.15
CA PHE A 234 26.69 -36.96 16.22
C PHE A 234 27.50 -35.85 16.90
N PHE A 235 28.77 -35.73 16.51
CA PHE A 235 29.61 -34.65 17.00
C PHE A 235 29.26 -33.35 16.25
N HIS A 236 28.47 -32.49 16.89
CA HIS A 236 28.37 -31.10 16.49
C HIS A 236 29.49 -30.28 17.15
N GLY A 237 29.69 -29.04 16.67
CA GLY A 237 30.58 -28.09 17.33
C GLY A 237 30.17 -27.83 18.78
N ILE A 238 31.02 -27.11 19.53
CA ILE A 238 30.72 -26.72 20.92
C ILE A 238 29.41 -25.92 20.91
N TRP A 239 28.35 -26.52 21.44
CA TRP A 239 27.07 -25.83 21.57
C TRP A 239 27.23 -24.74 22.62
N GLN A 240 27.18 -23.48 22.20
CA GLN A 240 27.30 -22.34 23.10
C GLN A 240 25.97 -21.97 23.78
N GLY A 241 24.95 -22.82 23.62
CA GLY A 241 23.60 -22.51 24.09
C GLY A 241 22.97 -21.37 23.30
N GLY A 242 21.84 -20.91 23.83
CA GLY A 242 21.05 -19.81 23.32
C GLY A 242 19.61 -20.02 23.79
N ASP A 243 18.99 -18.97 24.29
CA ASP A 243 17.64 -19.07 24.88
C ASP A 243 16.55 -19.05 23.81
N LEU A 244 16.89 -18.57 22.61
CA LEU A 244 16.01 -18.52 21.43
C LEU A 244 16.82 -18.75 20.15
N ARG A 245 16.12 -19.13 19.08
CA ARG A 245 16.69 -19.21 17.73
C ARG A 245 15.87 -18.31 16.81
N VAL A 246 16.52 -17.43 16.06
CA VAL A 246 15.87 -16.63 15.01
C VAL A 246 16.19 -17.27 13.67
N VAL A 247 15.17 -17.49 12.85
CA VAL A 247 15.28 -18.13 11.53
C VAL A 247 14.63 -17.25 10.49
N GLU A 248 15.36 -16.92 9.43
CA GLU A 248 14.85 -16.25 8.25
C GLU A 248 13.92 -17.17 7.46
N LEU A 249 12.80 -16.63 6.99
CA LEU A 249 11.83 -17.32 6.13
C LEU A 249 11.94 -16.76 4.71
N LEU A 250 12.33 -17.62 3.78
CA LEU A 250 12.45 -17.29 2.36
C LEU A 250 11.13 -17.51 1.62
N GLU A 251 11.10 -17.07 0.36
CA GLU A 251 9.96 -17.31 -0.52
C GLU A 251 9.70 -18.82 -0.68
N GLY A 252 8.45 -19.24 -0.60
CA GLY A 252 8.07 -20.66 -0.59
C GLY A 252 8.09 -21.31 0.80
N GLY A 253 8.47 -20.58 1.85
CA GLY A 253 8.45 -21.06 3.24
C GLY A 253 9.69 -21.87 3.64
N GLU A 254 10.73 -21.87 2.80
CA GLU A 254 12.02 -22.45 3.14
C GLU A 254 12.72 -21.62 4.22
N THR A 255 13.54 -22.27 5.04
CA THR A 255 14.34 -21.58 6.06
C THR A 255 15.66 -21.10 5.48
N GLY A 256 15.93 -19.80 5.62
CA GLY A 256 17.19 -19.17 5.26
C GLY A 256 18.18 -19.16 6.42
N ASN A 257 18.84 -18.02 6.62
CA ASN A 257 19.82 -17.85 7.69
C ASN A 257 19.19 -18.06 9.06
N ALA A 258 19.95 -18.66 9.98
CA ALA A 258 19.49 -18.88 11.34
C ALA A 258 20.61 -18.61 12.33
N MET A 259 20.26 -17.98 13.45
CA MET A 259 21.19 -17.64 14.51
C MET A 259 20.53 -17.80 15.88
N HIS A 260 21.31 -18.23 16.87
CA HIS A 260 20.86 -18.33 18.25
C HIS A 260 21.03 -16.99 18.96
N ALA A 261 20.00 -16.54 19.65
CA ALA A 261 20.09 -15.36 20.51
C ALA A 261 20.86 -15.71 21.80
N ARG A 262 21.80 -14.84 22.16
CA ARG A 262 22.63 -14.94 23.36
C ARG A 262 22.09 -14.04 24.47
N ALA A 263 22.78 -14.01 25.61
CA ALA A 263 22.38 -13.22 26.78
C ALA A 263 22.28 -11.71 26.49
N GLU A 264 23.12 -11.19 25.58
CA GLU A 264 23.13 -9.80 25.13
C GLU A 264 22.02 -9.44 24.13
N GLY A 265 21.19 -10.41 23.72
CA GLY A 265 20.24 -10.28 22.63
C GLY A 265 20.88 -10.45 21.26
N LEU A 266 20.04 -10.64 20.24
CA LEU A 266 20.43 -10.79 18.85
C LEU A 266 20.02 -9.54 18.08
N THR A 267 20.95 -8.97 17.32
CA THR A 267 20.75 -7.78 16.51
C THR A 267 20.61 -8.14 15.03
N ILE A 268 19.66 -7.51 14.35
CA ILE A 268 19.42 -7.67 12.92
C ILE A 268 19.47 -6.29 12.26
N GLY A 269 20.20 -6.18 11.15
CA GLY A 269 20.34 -4.93 10.41
C GLY A 269 21.30 -5.04 9.23
N ARG A 270 21.68 -3.90 8.68
CA ARG A 270 22.55 -3.80 7.50
C ARG A 270 24.04 -3.80 7.83
N GLU A 271 24.43 -3.40 9.06
CA GLU A 271 25.82 -3.24 9.47
C GLU A 271 26.01 -3.59 10.96
N ASP A 272 27.15 -4.18 11.33
CA ASP A 272 27.54 -4.47 12.71
C ASP A 272 26.44 -5.18 13.55
N CYS A 273 25.78 -6.18 12.95
CA CYS A 273 24.71 -6.98 13.56
C CYS A 273 25.04 -8.48 13.55
N ASP A 274 24.40 -9.26 14.42
CA ASP A 274 24.55 -10.72 14.44
C ASP A 274 24.00 -11.38 13.17
N LEU A 275 22.86 -10.88 12.69
CA LEU A 275 22.33 -11.15 11.35
C LEU A 275 22.45 -9.88 10.51
N THR A 276 23.41 -9.88 9.58
CA THR A 276 23.73 -8.73 8.75
C THR A 276 23.33 -8.95 7.29
N TYR A 277 22.52 -8.03 6.75
CA TYR A 277 22.00 -8.06 5.38
C TYR A 277 22.42 -6.80 4.63
N HIS A 278 23.61 -6.82 4.03
CA HIS A 278 24.22 -5.63 3.41
C HIS A 278 23.47 -5.10 2.18
N GLU A 279 22.76 -5.97 1.47
CA GLU A 279 22.11 -5.67 0.19
C GLU A 279 20.70 -5.09 0.34
N ASP A 280 20.09 -5.19 1.55
CA ASP A 280 18.74 -4.69 1.79
C ASP A 280 18.76 -3.18 2.14
N GLU A 281 18.29 -2.36 1.20
CA GLU A 281 18.17 -0.91 1.38
C GLU A 281 17.09 -0.52 2.39
N HIS A 282 16.10 -1.38 2.61
CA HIS A 282 15.00 -1.18 3.54
C HIS A 282 15.37 -1.51 4.99
N LEU A 283 16.52 -2.16 5.22
CA LEU A 283 17.12 -2.31 6.54
C LEU A 283 17.99 -1.11 6.90
N GLU A 284 17.92 -0.73 8.17
CA GLU A 284 18.82 0.26 8.77
C GLU A 284 20.06 -0.47 9.29
N ALA A 285 21.15 0.27 9.56
CA ALA A 285 22.40 -0.31 10.07
C ALA A 285 22.15 -1.26 11.25
N LYS A 286 21.39 -0.80 12.25
CA LYS A 286 20.81 -1.63 13.32
C LYS A 286 19.30 -1.43 13.30
N HIS A 287 18.54 -2.45 12.94
CA HIS A 287 17.11 -2.32 12.69
C HIS A 287 16.28 -2.81 13.89
N VAL A 288 16.48 -4.06 14.27
CA VAL A 288 15.73 -4.70 15.36
C VAL A 288 16.65 -5.47 16.28
N GLN A 289 16.36 -5.41 17.56
CA GLN A 289 16.99 -6.25 18.58
C GLN A 289 15.97 -7.26 19.12
N VAL A 290 16.43 -8.50 19.24
CA VAL A 290 15.65 -9.66 19.66
C VAL A 290 16.25 -10.18 20.96
N GLU A 291 15.55 -10.01 22.08
CA GLU A 291 16.01 -10.44 23.40
C GLU A 291 15.15 -11.58 23.94
N ALA A 292 15.78 -12.59 24.54
CA ALA A 292 15.03 -13.68 25.15
C ALA A 292 14.35 -13.23 26.44
N THR A 293 13.09 -13.63 26.61
CA THR A 293 12.34 -13.43 27.85
C THR A 293 11.82 -14.77 28.36
N PRO A 294 11.48 -14.92 29.66
CA PRO A 294 11.01 -16.19 30.20
C PRO A 294 9.74 -16.74 29.53
N GLU A 295 8.91 -15.86 28.95
CA GLU A 295 7.63 -16.20 28.32
C GLU A 295 7.71 -16.19 26.78
N GLY A 296 8.85 -15.82 26.21
CA GLY A 296 9.03 -15.73 24.76
C GLY A 296 10.21 -14.85 24.38
N CYS A 297 9.92 -13.75 23.69
CA CYS A 297 10.91 -12.86 23.12
C CYS A 297 10.46 -11.41 23.23
N ARG A 298 11.39 -10.49 23.45
CA ARG A 298 11.17 -9.06 23.31
C ARG A 298 11.80 -8.58 22.00
N LEU A 299 10.96 -8.03 21.12
CA LEU A 299 11.39 -7.37 19.90
C LEU A 299 11.45 -5.87 20.17
N THR A 300 12.60 -5.25 19.94
CA THR A 300 12.81 -3.81 20.08
C THR A 300 13.20 -3.22 18.73
N ASP A 301 12.32 -2.39 18.17
CA ASP A 301 12.65 -1.57 17.00
C ASP A 301 13.59 -0.44 17.43
N LEU A 302 14.74 -0.32 16.77
CA LEU A 302 15.80 0.63 17.14
C LEU A 302 15.57 2.03 16.54
N GLY A 303 14.30 2.42 16.38
CA GLY A 303 13.91 3.73 15.85
C GLY A 303 14.02 3.81 14.33
N THR A 304 13.60 2.76 13.64
CA THR A 304 13.82 2.61 12.20
C THR A 304 12.77 3.36 11.39
N LYS A 305 13.15 3.82 10.19
CA LYS A 305 12.24 4.57 9.30
C LYS A 305 11.11 3.67 8.80
N ASN A 306 11.49 2.51 8.25
CA ASN A 306 10.55 1.55 7.66
C ASN A 306 9.76 0.80 8.74
N GLY A 307 10.35 0.63 9.93
CA GLY A 307 9.70 -0.02 11.07
C GLY A 307 9.83 -1.53 11.04
N THR A 308 9.76 -2.13 12.22
CA THR A 308 9.59 -3.58 12.41
C THR A 308 8.10 -3.93 12.49
N PHE A 309 7.69 -5.03 11.84
CA PHE A 309 6.30 -5.49 11.83
C PHE A 309 6.16 -6.88 12.44
N VAL A 310 5.13 -7.11 13.24
CA VAL A 310 4.89 -8.41 13.92
C VAL A 310 3.60 -9.02 13.40
N ARG A 311 3.63 -10.33 13.11
CA ARG A 311 2.46 -11.08 12.68
C ARG A 311 1.43 -11.11 13.80
N VAL A 312 0.22 -10.74 13.47
CA VAL A 312 -0.89 -10.74 14.43
C VAL A 312 -1.79 -11.96 14.26
N ALA A 313 -2.44 -12.35 15.36
CA ALA A 313 -3.42 -13.41 15.38
C ALA A 313 -4.78 -12.85 15.82
N GLY A 314 -5.85 -13.34 15.18
CA GLY A 314 -7.22 -12.89 15.44
C GLY A 314 -7.49 -11.46 14.95
N ASP A 315 -8.62 -10.93 15.39
CA ASP A 315 -9.10 -9.62 14.98
C ASP A 315 -8.34 -8.52 15.73
N GLN A 316 -7.67 -7.65 14.98
CA GLN A 316 -6.89 -6.56 15.57
C GLN A 316 -7.56 -5.21 15.32
N PRO A 317 -7.74 -4.39 16.38
CA PRO A 317 -8.23 -3.04 16.23
C PRO A 317 -7.19 -2.17 15.53
N LEU A 318 -7.65 -1.34 14.58
CA LEU A 318 -6.82 -0.37 13.87
C LEU A 318 -7.21 1.05 14.24
N GLN A 319 -6.20 1.90 14.40
CA GLN A 319 -6.33 3.32 14.71
C GLN A 319 -5.78 4.19 13.56
N HIS A 320 -6.10 5.48 13.62
CA HIS A 320 -5.54 6.45 12.70
C HIS A 320 -4.01 6.47 12.81
N GLY A 321 -3.31 6.37 11.69
CA GLY A 321 -1.85 6.38 11.60
C GLY A 321 -1.19 5.02 11.79
N ASP A 322 -1.96 3.93 11.93
CA ASP A 322 -1.41 2.58 11.98
C ASP A 322 -0.94 2.10 10.61
N TYR A 323 0.08 1.25 10.63
CA TYR A 323 0.64 0.61 9.43
C TYR A 323 0.39 -0.89 9.49
N VAL A 324 -0.16 -1.41 8.41
CA VAL A 324 -0.47 -2.83 8.21
C VAL A 324 0.34 -3.31 7.03
N LEU A 325 1.09 -4.38 7.21
CA LEU A 325 1.85 -5.04 6.15
C LEU A 325 1.11 -6.33 5.76
N VAL A 326 0.80 -6.46 4.48
CA VAL A 326 0.10 -7.61 3.89
C VAL A 326 0.89 -8.11 2.70
N GLY A 327 1.45 -9.32 2.80
CA GLY A 327 2.52 -9.72 1.88
C GLY A 327 3.65 -8.67 1.90
N ARG A 328 4.15 -8.25 0.74
CA ARG A 328 5.16 -7.18 0.64
C ARG A 328 4.57 -5.76 0.55
N GLN A 329 3.28 -5.59 0.85
CA GLN A 329 2.55 -4.36 0.59
C GLN A 329 2.24 -3.62 1.88
N LEU A 330 2.69 -2.37 1.94
CA LEU A 330 2.49 -1.51 3.11
C LEU A 330 1.22 -0.67 2.96
N LEU A 331 0.30 -0.82 3.91
CA LEU A 331 -0.92 -0.04 4.01
C LEU A 331 -0.87 0.89 5.23
N ARG A 332 -1.16 2.16 5.02
CA ARG A 332 -1.36 3.13 6.11
C ARG A 332 -2.84 3.41 6.30
N VAL A 333 -3.29 3.35 7.54
CA VAL A 333 -4.67 3.64 7.94
C VAL A 333 -4.80 5.13 8.24
N GLU A 334 -5.73 5.81 7.59
CA GLU A 334 -6.13 7.17 7.96
C GLU A 334 -7.65 7.23 8.19
N VAL A 335 -8.04 7.44 9.44
CA VAL A 335 -9.43 7.73 9.80
C VAL A 335 -9.71 9.22 9.59
N THR A 336 -10.75 9.55 8.83
CA THR A 336 -11.21 10.94 8.69
C THR A 336 -11.85 11.36 10.02
N PRO A 337 -11.37 12.45 10.66
CA PRO A 337 -11.88 12.88 11.96
C PRO A 337 -13.36 13.29 11.94
#